data_AF-A0A1F4DH34-F1
#
_entry.id   AF-A0A1F4DH34-F1
#
_cell.length_a   1.000
_cell.length_b   1.000
_cell.length_c   1.000
_cell.angle_alpha   90.00
_cell.angle_beta   90.00
_cell.angle_gamma   90.00
#
_symmetry.space_group_name_H-M   'P 1'
#
loop_
_entity.id
_entity.type
_entity.pdbx_description
1 polymer ?
#
loop_
_entity_poly.entity_id
_entity_poly.type
_entity_poly.pdbx_seq_one_letter_code
_entity_poly.pdbx_strand_id
1 'polypeptide(L)'
;MTKTDDSTTTRVLRDERYGRPAIYLAAHLISMTGWAAAMRRCPELPGTQRMPYFIGFALTCVLVSVASCPIGFYLSSAFPPLLRLGFVFLTPVYFFVILIGDVRTRLAAVALACGALAGPLFHLVSAQWGILLSGFVGGTIAYLIQRRLRQPHA
;
A
#
# COMPACT_ATOMS: atom_id res chain seq x y z
N MET A 1 35.47 8.98 -4.98
CA MET A 1 34.54 8.34 -5.94
C MET A 1 33.96 7.10 -5.28
N THR A 2 33.07 7.32 -4.31
CA THR A 2 32.50 6.27 -3.45
C THR A 2 31.46 5.51 -4.24
N LYS A 3 31.79 4.26 -4.56
CA LYS A 3 30.89 3.23 -5.06
C LYS A 3 29.67 3.17 -4.14
N THR A 4 28.57 3.77 -4.57
CA THR A 4 27.27 3.71 -3.90
C THR A 4 26.80 2.27 -3.96
N ASP A 5 26.98 1.57 -2.85
CA ASP A 5 26.60 0.18 -2.68
C ASP A 5 25.07 0.07 -2.66
N ASP A 6 24.53 -0.48 -3.74
CA ASP A 6 23.11 -0.75 -4.02
C ASP A 6 22.49 -1.77 -3.03
N SER A 7 23.27 -2.24 -2.05
CA SER A 7 22.86 -3.13 -0.97
C SER A 7 22.09 -2.44 0.17
N THR A 8 22.11 -1.11 0.24
CA THR A 8 21.62 -0.38 1.43
C THR A 8 20.09 -0.23 1.45
N THR A 9 19.43 -0.31 0.29
CA THR A 9 17.98 -0.07 0.18
C THR A 9 17.14 -1.26 0.64
N THR A 10 17.71 -2.47 0.71
CA THR A 10 16.99 -3.72 1.02
C THR A 10 17.09 -4.18 2.48
N ARG A 11 17.83 -3.48 3.35
CA ARG A 11 18.00 -3.82 4.79
C ARG A 11 17.36 -2.81 5.76
N VAL A 12 16.18 -2.26 5.45
CA VAL A 12 15.55 -1.31 6.39
C VAL A 12 15.04 -1.98 7.68
N LEU A 13 14.58 -3.24 7.59
CA LEU A 13 14.05 -4.02 8.74
C LEU A 13 14.83 -5.30 9.06
N ARG A 14 15.80 -5.70 8.22
CA ARG A 14 16.59 -6.91 8.44
C ARG A 14 17.71 -6.63 9.43
N ASP A 15 17.46 -6.93 10.70
CA ASP A 15 18.49 -6.98 11.74
C ASP A 15 18.87 -8.45 11.97
N GLU A 16 20.17 -8.75 12.03
CA GLU A 16 20.72 -10.11 12.19
C GLU A 16 20.32 -10.76 13.53
N ARG A 17 19.80 -9.97 14.48
CA ARG A 17 19.31 -10.43 15.79
C ARG A 17 17.98 -11.19 15.76
N TYR A 18 17.14 -10.99 14.74
CA TYR A 18 15.81 -11.62 14.70
C TYR A 18 15.83 -12.89 13.85
N GLY A 19 15.47 -14.01 14.48
CA GLY A 19 15.30 -15.28 13.79
C GLY A 19 14.22 -15.22 12.70
N ARG A 20 14.30 -16.13 11.73
CA ARG A 20 13.31 -16.31 10.65
C ARG A 20 11.84 -16.19 11.09
N PRO A 21 11.35 -16.79 12.20
CA PRO A 21 9.94 -16.71 12.58
C PRO A 21 9.48 -15.28 12.93
N ALA A 22 10.33 -14.46 13.57
CA ALA A 22 9.96 -13.09 13.92
C ALA A 22 9.79 -12.22 12.66
N ILE A 23 10.63 -12.44 11.64
CA ILE A 23 10.50 -11.76 10.35
C ILE A 23 9.22 -12.19 9.63
N TYR A 24 8.87 -13.48 9.66
CA TYR A 24 7.60 -13.95 9.09
C TYR A 24 6.40 -13.38 9.82
N LEU A 25 6.44 -13.30 11.14
CA LEU A 25 5.36 -12.69 11.93
C LEU A 25 5.19 -11.21 11.56
N ALA A 26 6.29 -10.45 11.50
CA ALA A 26 6.27 -9.06 11.07
C ALA A 26 5.71 -8.91 9.64
N ALA A 27 6.03 -9.83 8.73
CA ALA A 27 5.48 -9.81 7.38
C ALA A 27 3.95 -10.02 7.35
N HIS A 28 3.37 -10.82 8.26
CA HIS A 28 1.91 -10.98 8.35
C HIS A 28 1.23 -9.74 8.94
N LEU A 29 1.94 -9.01 9.81
CA LEU A 29 1.47 -7.76 10.40
C LEU A 29 1.65 -6.55 9.48
N ILE A 30 2.22 -6.73 8.28
CA ILE A 30 2.43 -5.63 7.35
C ILE A 30 1.09 -5.15 6.78
N SER A 31 0.81 -3.87 7.05
CA SER A 31 -0.29 -3.13 6.47
C SER A 31 0.27 -1.91 5.76
N MET A 32 -0.45 -1.37 4.78
CA MET A 32 -0.03 -0.18 4.03
C MET A 32 0.27 0.99 4.98
N THR A 33 -0.59 1.20 5.97
CA THR A 33 -0.44 2.25 7.00
C THR A 33 0.76 1.99 7.90
N GLY A 34 0.92 0.73 8.36
CA GLY A 34 2.03 0.32 9.23
C GLY A 34 3.38 0.45 8.54
N TRP A 35 3.47 0.00 7.29
CA TRP A 35 4.69 0.12 6.48
C TRP A 35 5.03 1.58 6.18
N ALA A 36 4.05 2.39 5.76
CA ALA A 36 4.29 3.81 5.46
C ALA A 36 4.76 4.58 6.70
N ALA A 37 4.16 4.32 7.86
CA ALA A 37 4.59 4.92 9.13
C ALA A 37 6.01 4.45 9.52
N ALA A 38 6.29 3.16 9.36
CA ALA A 38 7.62 2.59 9.61
C ALA A 38 8.68 3.18 8.68
N MET A 39 8.41 3.34 7.38
CA MET A 39 9.36 3.97 6.45
C MET A 39 9.64 5.43 6.78
N ARG A 40 8.72 6.14 7.43
CA ARG A 40 8.93 7.52 7.90
C ARG A 40 9.74 7.57 9.19
N ARG A 41 9.51 6.66 10.14
CA ARG A 41 10.12 6.69 11.49
C ARG A 41 11.35 5.80 11.67
N CYS A 42 11.40 4.62 11.04
CA CYS A 42 12.52 3.69 11.17
C CYS A 42 13.89 4.25 10.73
N PRO A 43 14.01 5.19 9.77
CA PRO A 43 15.30 5.82 9.47
C PRO A 43 15.89 6.61 10.64
N GLU A 44 15.05 7.18 11.51
CA GLU A 44 15.44 7.96 12.70
C GLU A 44 15.79 7.07 13.90
N LEU A 45 15.34 5.80 13.89
CA LEU A 45 15.49 4.86 14.99
C LEU A 45 16.77 4.01 14.85
N PRO A 46 17.44 3.67 15.98
CA PRO A 46 18.51 2.68 16.00
C PRO A 46 18.04 1.34 15.42
N GLY A 47 18.89 0.65 14.66
CA GLY A 47 18.54 -0.60 13.96
C GLY A 47 17.83 -1.63 14.84
N THR A 48 18.27 -1.74 16.09
CA THR A 48 17.74 -2.68 17.10
C THR A 48 16.30 -2.38 17.55
N GLN A 49 15.83 -1.14 17.42
CA GLN A 49 14.49 -0.71 17.86
C GLN A 49 13.46 -0.70 16.72
N ARG A 50 13.89 -0.90 15.46
CA ARG A 50 13.00 -0.84 14.28
C ARG A 50 11.95 -1.94 14.28
N MET A 51 12.36 -3.17 14.59
CA MET A 51 11.45 -4.34 14.58
C MET A 51 10.43 -4.30 15.73
N PRO A 52 10.81 -4.03 17.00
CA PRO A 52 9.84 -3.89 18.09
C PRO A 52 8.87 -2.72 17.87
N TYR A 53 9.36 -1.59 17.35
CA TYR A 53 8.51 -0.45 16.99
C TYR A 53 7.45 -0.84 15.96
N PHE A 54 7.87 -1.52 14.89
CA PHE A 54 6.95 -1.95 13.83
C PHE A 54 5.89 -2.94 14.33
N ILE A 55 6.30 -3.95 15.09
CA ILE A 55 5.37 -4.95 15.65
C ILE A 55 4.41 -4.28 16.63
N GLY A 56 4.90 -3.39 17.52
CA GLY A 56 4.06 -2.66 18.46
C GLY A 56 3.06 -1.74 17.78
N PHE A 57 3.48 -1.02 16.75
CA PHE A 57 2.60 -0.17 15.94
C PHE A 57 1.53 -1.01 15.23
N ALA A 58 1.93 -2.07 14.52
CA ALA A 58 1.01 -2.94 13.80
C ALA A 58 0.01 -3.61 14.74
N LEU A 59 0.45 -4.11 15.90
CA LEU A 59 -0.43 -4.72 16.90
C LEU A 59 -1.40 -3.71 17.47
N THR A 60 -0.96 -2.48 17.77
CA THR A 60 -1.84 -1.39 18.22
C THR A 60 -2.92 -1.10 17.17
N CYS A 61 -2.55 -1.02 15.90
CA CYS A 61 -3.52 -0.85 14.81
C CYS A 61 -4.54 -2.00 14.75
N VAL A 62 -4.09 -3.25 14.87
CA VAL A 62 -4.98 -4.42 14.88
C VAL A 62 -5.93 -4.36 16.08
N LEU A 63 -5.42 -4.13 17.29
CA LEU A 63 -6.23 -4.06 18.50
C LEU A 63 -7.27 -2.94 18.43
N VAL A 64 -6.86 -1.74 18.00
CA VAL A 64 -7.79 -0.62 17.81
C VAL A 64 -8.84 -0.95 16.75
N SER A 65 -8.46 -1.60 15.65
CA SER A 65 -9.40 -2.01 14.60
C SER A 65 -10.41 -3.03 15.11
N VAL A 66 -9.94 -4.05 15.83
CA VAL A 66 -10.80 -5.09 16.44
C VAL A 66 -11.74 -4.46 17.47
N ALA A 67 -11.26 -3.54 18.31
CA ALA A 67 -12.08 -2.84 19.29
C ALA A 67 -13.09 -1.88 18.66
N SER A 68 -12.73 -1.22 17.55
CA SER A 68 -13.61 -0.28 16.84
C SER A 68 -14.69 -0.98 16.01
N CYS A 69 -14.45 -2.20 15.56
CA CYS A 69 -15.39 -2.97 14.73
C CYS A 69 -16.78 -3.15 15.39
N PRO A 70 -16.91 -3.65 16.63
CA PRO A 70 -18.21 -3.78 17.28
C PRO A 70 -18.87 -2.41 17.52
N ILE A 71 -18.07 -1.38 17.84
CA ILE A 71 -18.58 -0.01 18.00
C ILE A 71 -19.26 0.45 16.71
N GLY A 72 -18.58 0.30 15.57
CA GLY A 72 -19.14 0.63 14.25
C GLY A 72 -20.37 -0.21 13.91
N PHE A 73 -20.37 -1.51 14.25
CA PHE A 73 -21.51 -2.40 14.00
C PHE A 73 -22.77 -1.94 14.74
N TYR A 74 -22.69 -1.66 16.03
CA TYR A 74 -23.86 -1.17 16.78
C TYR A 74 -24.30 0.21 16.31
N LEU A 75 -23.36 1.10 16.01
CA LEU A 75 -23.65 2.46 15.54
C LEU A 75 -24.30 2.48 14.13
N SER A 76 -24.03 1.45 13.31
CA SER A 76 -24.58 1.34 11.95
C SER A 76 -26.12 1.36 11.89
N SER A 77 -26.75 0.81 12.94
CA SER A 77 -28.21 0.75 13.06
C SER A 77 -28.86 2.13 13.25
N ALA A 78 -28.14 3.07 13.87
CA ALA A 78 -28.63 4.42 14.16
C ALA A 78 -28.38 5.44 13.02
N PHE A 79 -27.59 5.09 12.00
CA PHE A 79 -27.22 6.06 10.95
C PHE A 79 -28.33 6.29 9.92
N PRO A 80 -28.56 7.56 9.50
CA PRO A 80 -29.36 7.89 8.33
C PRO A 80 -28.84 7.19 7.04
N PRO A 81 -29.72 6.94 6.05
CA PRO A 81 -29.36 6.25 4.81
C PRO A 81 -28.16 6.86 4.07
N LEU A 82 -28.04 8.19 4.05
CA LEU A 82 -26.93 8.91 3.41
C LEU A 82 -25.57 8.57 4.04
N LEU A 83 -25.49 8.48 5.37
CA LEU A 83 -24.23 8.17 6.06
C LEU A 83 -23.79 6.73 5.78
N ARG A 84 -24.74 5.78 5.77
CA ARG A 84 -24.45 4.38 5.40
C ARG A 84 -23.86 4.28 3.99
N LEU A 85 -24.41 5.03 3.04
CA LEU A 85 -23.88 5.11 1.68
C LEU A 85 -22.45 5.69 1.67
N GLY A 86 -22.24 6.78 2.42
CA GLY A 86 -20.92 7.40 2.57
C GLY A 86 -19.86 6.44 3.11
N PHE A 87 -20.20 5.60 4.10
CA PHE A 87 -19.29 4.58 4.63
C PHE A 87 -18.92 3.52 3.59
N VAL A 88 -19.85 3.11 2.72
CA VAL A 88 -19.56 2.17 1.62
C VAL A 88 -18.56 2.77 0.62
N PHE A 89 -18.67 4.07 0.33
CA PHE A 89 -17.72 4.77 -0.55
C PHE A 89 -16.39 5.12 0.13
N LEU A 90 -16.30 5.03 1.45
CA LEU A 90 -15.08 5.37 2.18
C LEU A 90 -13.92 4.45 1.80
N THR A 91 -14.17 3.15 1.61
CA THR A 91 -13.15 2.16 1.21
C THR A 91 -12.51 2.49 -0.14
N PRO A 92 -13.26 2.62 -1.26
CA PRO A 92 -12.65 2.99 -2.54
C PRO A 92 -12.00 4.37 -2.52
N VAL A 93 -12.56 5.36 -1.80
CA VAL A 93 -11.94 6.69 -1.65
C VAL A 93 -10.61 6.60 -0.90
N TYR A 94 -10.53 5.81 0.17
CA TYR A 94 -9.31 5.59 0.94
C TYR A 94 -8.20 5.01 0.06
N PHE A 95 -8.51 3.96 -0.71
CA PHE A 95 -7.56 3.39 -1.66
C PHE A 95 -7.11 4.41 -2.70
N PHE A 96 -8.04 5.20 -3.25
CA PHE A 96 -7.72 6.22 -4.24
C PHE A 96 -6.76 7.30 -3.69
N VAL A 97 -7.05 7.83 -2.51
CA VAL A 97 -6.22 8.85 -1.85
C VAL A 97 -4.82 8.30 -1.56
N ILE A 98 -4.72 7.06 -1.08
CA ILE A 98 -3.41 6.47 -0.81
C ILE A 98 -2.64 6.20 -2.10
N LEU A 99 -3.30 5.65 -3.13
CA LEU A 99 -2.65 5.41 -4.41
C LEU A 99 -2.06 6.69 -4.99
N ILE A 100 -2.78 7.81 -4.92
CA ILE A 100 -2.28 9.13 -5.32
C ILE A 100 -1.13 9.58 -4.41
N GLY A 101 -1.28 9.44 -3.10
CA GLY A 101 -0.26 9.82 -2.13
C GLY A 101 1.04 9.01 -2.24
N ASP A 102 0.98 7.81 -2.80
CA ASP A 102 2.13 6.93 -3.04
C ASP A 102 2.73 7.07 -4.44
N VAL A 103 2.21 8.00 -5.28
CA VAL A 103 2.84 8.40 -6.54
C VAL A 103 4.15 9.12 -6.26
N ARG A 104 5.19 8.34 -5.99
CA ARG A 104 6.55 8.85 -5.76
C ARG A 104 7.36 8.99 -7.05
N THR A 105 6.89 8.40 -8.15
CA THR A 105 7.59 8.41 -9.44
C THR A 105 6.62 8.72 -10.59
N ARG A 106 7.12 9.38 -11.66
CA ARG A 106 6.34 9.59 -12.90
C ARG A 106 5.81 8.28 -13.49
N LEU A 107 6.50 7.16 -13.27
CA LEU A 107 6.04 5.82 -13.67
C LEU A 107 4.76 5.43 -12.93
N ALA A 108 4.73 5.61 -11.60
CA ALA A 108 3.56 5.32 -10.79
C ALA A 108 2.37 6.18 -11.22
N ALA A 109 2.61 7.46 -11.57
CA ALA A 109 1.57 8.36 -12.06
C ALA A 109 0.95 7.88 -13.39
N VAL A 110 1.81 7.52 -14.36
CA VAL A 110 1.37 7.04 -15.68
C VAL A 110 0.67 5.68 -15.56
N ALA A 111 1.16 4.79 -14.69
CA ALA A 111 0.49 3.52 -14.39
C ALA A 111 -0.89 3.70 -13.78
N LEU A 112 -1.03 4.64 -12.83
CA LEU A 112 -2.32 5.00 -12.25
C LEU A 112 -3.29 5.60 -13.27
N ALA A 113 -2.81 6.51 -14.13
CA ALA A 113 -3.63 7.10 -15.18
C ALA A 113 -4.09 6.06 -16.21
N CYS A 114 -3.18 5.19 -16.67
CA CYS A 114 -3.52 4.09 -17.58
C CYS A 114 -4.48 3.08 -16.94
N GLY A 115 -4.28 2.72 -15.67
CA GLY A 115 -5.18 1.86 -14.91
C GLY A 115 -6.57 2.48 -14.71
N ALA A 116 -6.64 3.78 -14.39
CA ALA A 116 -7.89 4.51 -14.23
C ALA A 116 -8.69 4.59 -15.55
N LEU A 117 -8.02 4.72 -16.69
CA LEU A 117 -8.66 4.69 -18.02
C LEU A 117 -9.07 3.27 -18.44
N ALA A 118 -8.31 2.25 -18.04
CA ALA A 118 -8.64 0.84 -18.31
C ALA A 118 -9.77 0.31 -17.41
N GLY A 119 -9.94 0.86 -16.20
CA GLY A 119 -10.96 0.46 -15.23
C GLY A 119 -12.39 0.41 -15.79
N PRO A 120 -12.91 1.51 -16.38
CA PRO A 120 -14.24 1.54 -16.99
C PRO A 120 -14.41 0.52 -18.13
N LEU A 121 -13.38 0.29 -18.93
CA LEU A 121 -13.41 -0.69 -20.02
C LEU A 121 -13.54 -2.12 -19.52
N PHE A 122 -12.83 -2.48 -18.44
CA PHE A 122 -12.86 -3.84 -17.89
C PHE A 122 -14.04 -4.12 -16.96
N HIS A 123 -14.64 -3.07 -16.38
CA HIS A 123 -15.86 -3.21 -15.57
C HIS A 123 -17.06 -3.72 -16.40
N LEU A 124 -17.02 -3.56 -17.74
CA LEU A 124 -18.05 -4.09 -18.65
C LEU A 124 -17.97 -5.61 -18.85
N VAL A 125 -16.83 -6.24 -18.53
CA VAL A 125 -16.62 -7.69 -18.77
C VAL A 125 -16.84 -8.51 -17.48
N SER A 126 -16.36 -8.03 -16.33
CA SER A 126 -16.68 -8.64 -15.03
C SER A 126 -16.43 -7.68 -13.87
N ALA A 127 -17.43 -7.47 -13.01
CA ALA A 127 -17.32 -6.55 -11.86
C ALA A 127 -16.37 -7.06 -10.76
N GLN A 128 -16.20 -8.39 -10.63
CA GLN A 128 -15.34 -8.99 -9.61
C GLN A 128 -13.85 -9.00 -9.98
N TRP A 129 -13.52 -9.22 -11.26
CA TRP A 129 -12.12 -9.29 -11.73
C TRP A 129 -11.67 -8.02 -12.46
N GLY A 130 -12.58 -7.11 -12.79
CA GLY A 130 -12.31 -5.90 -13.55
C GLY A 130 -11.26 -5.00 -12.92
N ILE A 131 -11.22 -4.89 -11.58
CA ILE A 131 -10.22 -4.08 -10.87
C ILE A 131 -8.82 -4.74 -10.95
N LEU A 132 -8.75 -6.06 -10.77
CA LEU A 132 -7.50 -6.82 -10.83
C LEU A 132 -6.92 -6.82 -12.26
N LEU A 133 -7.77 -7.07 -13.26
CA LEU A 133 -7.40 -7.06 -14.68
C LEU A 133 -7.03 -5.66 -15.16
N SER A 134 -7.79 -4.62 -14.80
CA SER A 134 -7.46 -3.24 -15.17
C SER A 134 -6.15 -2.76 -14.53
N GLY A 135 -5.87 -3.13 -13.28
CA GLY A 135 -4.58 -2.88 -12.64
C GLY A 135 -3.43 -3.59 -13.34
N PHE A 136 -3.60 -4.87 -13.69
CA PHE A 136 -2.59 -5.66 -14.40
C PHE A 136 -2.34 -5.14 -15.82
N VAL A 137 -3.39 -4.92 -16.60
CA VAL A 137 -3.32 -4.43 -17.99
C VAL A 137 -2.83 -2.99 -18.02
N GLY A 138 -3.37 -2.11 -17.18
CA GLY A 138 -2.93 -0.71 -17.07
C GLY A 138 -1.47 -0.58 -16.63
N GLY A 139 -1.05 -1.38 -15.65
CA GLY A 139 0.36 -1.45 -15.21
C GLY A 139 1.29 -1.99 -16.30
N THR A 140 0.87 -3.02 -17.03
CA THR A 140 1.63 -3.60 -18.15
C THR A 140 1.79 -2.59 -19.30
N ILE A 141 0.70 -1.91 -19.67
CA ILE A 141 0.73 -0.87 -20.71
C ILE A 141 1.65 0.29 -20.28
N ALA A 142 1.53 0.77 -19.04
CA ALA A 142 2.40 1.84 -18.55
C ALA A 142 3.88 1.43 -18.49
N TYR A 143 4.17 0.18 -18.13
CA TYR A 143 5.52 -0.38 -18.18
C TYR A 143 6.06 -0.42 -19.62
N LEU A 144 5.24 -0.86 -20.59
CA LEU A 144 5.64 -0.91 -22.00
C LEU A 144 5.87 0.50 -22.58
N ILE A 145 4.99 1.45 -22.29
CA ILE A 145 5.13 2.85 -22.69
C ILE A 145 6.42 3.44 -22.10
N GLN A 146 6.67 3.22 -20.81
CA GLN A 146 7.89 3.73 -20.18
C GLN A 146 9.16 3.02 -20.68
N ARG A 147 9.11 1.71 -20.96
CA ARG A 147 10.23 0.97 -21.56
C ARG A 147 10.57 1.53 -22.95
N ARG A 148 9.57 1.91 -23.73
CA ARG A 148 9.77 2.55 -25.05
C ARG A 148 10.32 3.98 -24.92
N LEU A 149 9.83 4.76 -23.95
CA LEU A 149 10.31 6.13 -23.70
C LEU A 149 11.71 6.20 -23.07
N ARG A 150 12.16 5.14 -22.38
CA ARG A 150 13.51 5.04 -21.79
C ARG A 150 14.56 4.44 -22.72
N GLN A 151 14.25 4.09 -23.97
CA GLN A 151 15.27 3.77 -24.96
C GLN A 151 15.94 5.09 -25.38
N PRO A 152 17.18 5.39 -24.94
CA PRO A 152 17.93 6.46 -25.57
C PRO A 152 18.23 5.99 -27.00
N HIS A 153 18.05 6.90 -27.95
CA HIS A 153 18.58 6.72 -29.30
C HIS A 153 20.04 6.26 -29.20
N ALA A 154 20.33 5.07 -29.72
CA ALA A 154 21.67 4.68 -30.11
C ALA A 154 22.10 5.51 -31.32
#